data_AF-A0A1I1M6W2-F1
#
_entry.id   AF-A0A1I1M6W2-F1
#
_cell.length_a   1.000
_cell.length_b   1.000
_cell.length_c   1.000
_cell.angle_alpha   90.00
_cell.angle_beta   90.00
_cell.angle_gamma   90.00
#
_symmetry.space_group_name_H-M   'P 1'
#
loop_
_entity.id
_entity.type
_entity.pdbx_description
1 polymer ?
#
loop_
_entity_poly.entity_id
_entity_poly.type
_entity_poly.pdbx_seq_one_letter_code
_entity_poly.pdbx_strand_id
1 'polypeptide(L)'
;MPIPGLTTLGLILLCGALGGCVTSGGSDTAAEGIDRAIAGEPTFMQQTYMTMDTRCRQVKRPTAVLTQKPQHGSVRMLTRKAKAVYGLGPYEHCDGKVGNALAFEYTSDPAYRGRDSFKVRVRYSDGEIRHGRYEVEVR
;
A
#
# COMPACT_ATOMS: atom_id res chain seq x y z
N MET A 1 -63.35 -37.88 -19.87
CA MET A 1 -63.27 -38.98 -18.88
C MET A 1 -61.80 -39.21 -18.58
N PRO A 2 -61.35 -38.96 -17.33
CA PRO A 2 -59.99 -39.20 -16.87
C PRO A 2 -59.85 -40.60 -16.26
N ILE A 3 -58.63 -41.12 -16.09
CA ILE A 3 -58.14 -41.86 -14.91
C ILE A 3 -56.64 -42.20 -15.11
N PRO A 4 -55.86 -42.30 -14.02
CA PRO A 4 -54.47 -41.85 -13.92
C PRO A 4 -53.48 -42.93 -13.46
N GLY A 5 -52.23 -42.52 -13.21
CA GLY A 5 -51.22 -43.24 -12.42
C GLY A 5 -50.09 -43.83 -13.27
N LEU A 6 -48.83 -43.88 -12.82
CA LEU A 6 -48.25 -43.61 -11.52
C LEU A 6 -46.71 -43.54 -11.70
N THR A 7 -46.07 -42.58 -11.02
CA THR A 7 -44.73 -42.67 -10.39
C THR A 7 -43.50 -43.14 -11.18
N THR A 8 -42.53 -42.25 -11.35
CA THR A 8 -41.08 -42.56 -11.23
C THR A 8 -40.36 -41.26 -10.86
N LEU A 9 -39.95 -41.15 -9.60
CA LEU A 9 -38.54 -41.15 -9.14
C LEU A 9 -37.76 -39.91 -9.58
N GLY A 10 -37.42 -39.11 -8.56
CA GLY A 10 -36.76 -37.83 -8.71
C GLY A 10 -35.33 -37.89 -9.20
N LEU A 11 -34.87 -36.74 -9.68
CA LEU A 11 -33.47 -36.39 -9.77
C LEU A 11 -33.34 -34.89 -9.50
N ILE A 12 -32.91 -34.56 -8.29
CA ILE A 12 -32.46 -33.23 -7.91
C ILE A 12 -31.16 -32.99 -8.69
N LEU A 13 -31.16 -32.07 -9.67
CA LEU A 13 -29.94 -31.56 -10.27
C LEU A 13 -29.70 -30.12 -9.83
N LEU A 14 -28.86 -29.99 -8.80
CA LEU A 14 -28.14 -28.77 -8.46
C LEU A 14 -27.14 -28.45 -9.59
N CYS A 15 -27.34 -27.33 -10.29
CA CYS A 15 -26.30 -26.59 -11.03
C CYS A 15 -26.66 -25.12 -10.80
N GLY A 16 -25.89 -24.26 -10.15
CA GLY A 16 -24.45 -24.11 -10.18
C GLY A 16 -24.22 -22.60 -10.24
N ALA A 17 -24.53 -21.89 -9.15
CA ALA A 17 -24.28 -20.47 -9.05
C ALA A 17 -22.78 -20.24 -8.80
N LEU A 18 -22.00 -20.20 -9.88
CA LEU A 18 -20.63 -19.68 -9.85
C LEU A 18 -20.70 -18.14 -9.76
N GLY A 19 -21.12 -17.65 -8.59
CA GLY A 19 -20.91 -16.27 -8.17
C GLY A 19 -19.43 -16.09 -7.86
N GLY A 20 -18.63 -15.73 -8.86
CA GLY A 20 -17.24 -15.35 -8.68
C GLY A 20 -17.14 -14.06 -7.89
N CYS A 21 -17.02 -14.15 -6.57
CA CYS A 21 -16.50 -13.06 -5.76
C CYS A 21 -15.03 -12.85 -6.14
N VAL A 22 -14.77 -11.94 -7.07
CA VAL A 22 -13.43 -11.40 -7.27
C VAL A 22 -13.15 -10.51 -6.08
N THR A 23 -12.67 -11.08 -4.97
CA THR A 23 -12.08 -10.28 -3.90
C THR A 23 -10.76 -9.77 -4.45
N SER A 24 -10.78 -8.56 -4.99
CA SER A 24 -9.57 -7.81 -5.30
C SER A 24 -8.91 -7.53 -3.96
N GLY A 25 -8.01 -8.44 -3.55
CA GLY A 25 -7.24 -8.33 -2.32
C GLY A 25 -6.51 -7.00 -2.29
N GLY A 26 -7.05 -6.06 -1.51
CA GLY A 26 -6.35 -4.84 -1.16
C GLY A 26 -5.13 -5.22 -0.32
N SER A 27 -3.97 -5.29 -0.97
CA SER A 27 -2.70 -5.25 -0.26
C SER A 27 -2.44 -3.80 0.17
N ASP A 28 -3.29 -3.27 1.04
CA ASP A 28 -3.04 -2.02 1.75
C ASP A 28 -2.06 -2.32 2.88
N THR A 29 -0.79 -2.55 2.53
CA THR A 29 0.32 -2.36 3.48
C THR A 29 0.65 -0.87 3.54
N ALA A 30 -0.35 -0.06 3.90
CA ALA A 30 -0.15 1.30 4.34
C ALA A 30 0.26 1.23 5.81
N ALA A 31 1.30 1.96 6.20
CA ALA A 31 1.58 2.17 7.62
C ALA A 31 0.32 2.77 8.26
N GLU A 32 -0.24 2.08 9.25
CA GLU A 32 -1.52 2.41 9.91
C GLU A 32 -1.40 3.62 10.86
N GLY A 33 -0.65 4.64 10.46
CA GLY A 33 -0.32 5.81 11.28
C GLY A 33 -0.58 7.12 10.55
N ILE A 34 -1.10 8.11 11.27
CA ILE A 34 -1.19 9.49 10.81
C ILE A 34 0.16 10.16 11.07
N ASP A 35 0.82 10.62 10.01
CA ASP A 35 2.04 11.43 10.09
C ASP A 35 1.69 12.83 10.65
N ARG A 36 2.57 13.42 11.47
CA ARG A 36 2.36 14.78 12.01
C ARG A 36 3.34 15.74 11.36
N ALA A 37 2.83 16.82 10.77
CA ALA A 37 3.64 17.86 10.13
C ALA A 37 3.45 19.20 10.84
N ILE A 38 4.50 20.01 10.87
CA ILE A 38 4.42 21.42 11.27
C ILE A 38 4.10 22.22 10.02
N ALA A 39 3.16 23.15 10.12
CA ALA A 39 2.71 23.86 8.93
C ALA A 39 3.81 24.68 8.26
N GLY A 40 3.91 24.56 6.93
CA GLY A 40 4.95 25.23 6.14
C GLY A 40 6.35 24.63 6.29
N GLU A 41 6.55 23.62 7.15
CA GLU A 41 7.85 22.99 7.36
C GLU A 41 7.96 21.65 6.62
N PRO A 42 9.11 21.36 5.99
CA PRO A 42 9.38 20.05 5.42
C PRO A 42 9.38 18.95 6.48
N THR A 43 8.50 17.97 6.30
CA THR A 43 8.34 16.82 7.20
C THR A 43 8.55 15.53 6.41
N PHE A 44 9.42 14.65 6.88
CA PHE A 44 9.56 13.32 6.29
C PHE A 44 8.49 12.37 6.82
N MET A 45 7.79 11.71 5.91
CA MET A 45 6.82 10.69 6.27
C MET A 45 7.51 9.44 6.82
N GLN A 46 6.85 8.73 7.74
CA GLN A 46 7.40 7.55 8.40
C GLN A 46 7.60 6.37 7.44
N GLN A 47 6.61 6.11 6.57
CA GLN A 47 6.70 4.99 5.64
C GLN A 47 7.69 5.31 4.51
N THR A 48 8.71 4.45 4.39
CA THR A 48 9.73 4.50 3.33
C THR A 48 9.79 3.16 2.59
N TYR A 49 10.32 3.16 1.38
CA TYR A 49 10.41 1.96 0.56
C TYR A 49 11.86 1.65 0.19
N MET A 50 12.28 0.43 0.49
CA MET A 50 13.63 -0.06 0.22
C MET A 50 13.55 -1.52 -0.19
N THR A 51 14.60 -1.98 -0.88
CA THR A 51 14.78 -3.37 -1.25
C THR A 51 16.22 -3.77 -1.01
N MET A 52 16.41 -4.99 -0.53
CA MET A 52 17.70 -5.63 -0.32
C MET A 52 17.66 -7.03 -0.93
N ASP A 53 18.83 -7.55 -1.29
CA ASP A 53 18.99 -8.94 -1.67
C ASP A 53 18.98 -9.86 -0.43
N THR A 54 19.04 -11.18 -0.64
CA THR A 54 19.08 -12.18 0.43
C THR A 54 20.33 -12.10 1.31
N ARG A 55 21.35 -11.34 0.88
CA ARG A 55 22.56 -11.04 1.65
C ARG A 55 22.46 -9.68 2.35
N CYS A 56 21.25 -9.10 2.41
CA CYS A 56 20.95 -7.80 2.98
C CYS A 56 21.74 -6.64 2.37
N ARG A 57 22.18 -6.79 1.11
CA ARG A 57 22.81 -5.70 0.37
C ARG A 57 21.74 -4.93 -0.36
N GLN A 58 21.90 -3.62 -0.36
CA GLN A 58 20.98 -2.76 -1.08
C GLN A 58 20.99 -3.07 -2.58
N VAL A 59 19.81 -3.26 -3.15
CA VAL A 59 19.60 -3.32 -4.60
C VAL A 59 19.08 -1.98 -5.13
N LYS A 60 18.64 -1.95 -6.39
CA LYS A 60 18.09 -0.76 -7.02
C LYS A 60 16.93 -0.20 -6.19
N ARG A 61 17.04 1.08 -5.83
CA ARG A 61 16.01 1.79 -5.06
C ARG A 61 14.68 1.80 -5.83
N PRO A 62 13.54 1.58 -5.17
CA PRO A 62 12.22 1.76 -5.79
C PRO A 62 12.01 3.17 -6.34
N THR A 63 11.10 3.28 -7.31
CA THR A 63 10.65 4.55 -7.87
C THR A 63 9.18 4.76 -7.54
N ALA A 64 8.70 6.00 -7.51
CA ALA A 64 7.29 6.26 -7.28
C ALA A 64 6.76 7.41 -8.11
N VAL A 65 5.44 7.45 -8.21
CA VAL A 65 4.66 8.57 -8.74
C VAL A 65 3.53 8.89 -7.77
N LEU A 66 3.17 10.17 -7.67
CA LEU A 66 1.93 10.57 -7.00
C LEU A 66 0.75 10.17 -7.88
N THR A 67 -0.18 9.40 -7.31
CA THR A 67 -1.45 9.04 -7.95
C THR A 67 -2.58 9.95 -7.50
N GLN A 68 -2.43 10.54 -6.30
CA GLN A 68 -3.27 11.62 -5.79
C GLN A 68 -2.35 12.60 -5.06
N LYS A 69 -2.41 13.88 -5.44
CA LYS A 69 -1.67 14.95 -4.77
C LYS A 69 -2.37 15.34 -3.46
N PRO A 70 -1.62 15.87 -2.47
CA PRO A 70 -2.22 16.57 -1.34
C PRO A 70 -3.05 17.77 -1.80
N GLN A 71 -4.06 18.14 -1.01
CA GLN A 71 -4.91 19.31 -1.30
C GLN A 71 -4.31 20.60 -0.74
N HIS A 72 -3.53 20.51 0.35
CA HIS A 72 -3.07 21.66 1.12
C HIS A 72 -1.56 21.66 1.30
N GLY A 73 -0.82 21.18 0.28
CA GLY A 73 0.62 21.10 0.34
C GLY A 73 1.28 20.53 -0.91
N SER A 74 2.52 20.09 -0.75
CA SER A 74 3.32 19.47 -1.80
C SER A 74 4.13 18.29 -1.25
N VAL A 75 4.50 17.37 -2.13
CA VAL A 75 5.32 16.20 -1.77
C VAL A 75 6.52 16.10 -2.70
N ARG A 76 7.70 15.92 -2.11
CA ARG A 76 8.96 15.64 -2.80
C ARG A 76 9.39 14.20 -2.52
N MET A 77 9.75 13.48 -3.57
CA MET A 77 10.29 12.12 -3.49
C MET A 77 11.81 12.20 -3.39
N LEU A 78 12.37 11.75 -2.27
CA LEU A 78 13.78 11.90 -1.94
C LEU A 78 14.43 10.56 -1.60
N THR A 79 15.75 10.56 -1.53
CA THR A 79 16.53 9.45 -1.00
C THR A 79 16.89 9.75 0.44
N ARG A 80 16.62 8.82 1.36
CA ARG A 80 17.09 8.90 2.75
C ARG A 80 17.68 7.59 3.25
N LYS A 81 18.55 7.67 4.25
CA LYS A 81 18.95 6.49 5.01
C LYS A 81 17.81 6.09 5.95
N ALA A 82 17.33 4.86 5.83
CA ALA A 82 16.30 4.29 6.69
C ALA A 82 16.63 2.83 7.03
N LYS A 83 16.03 2.32 8.10
CA LYS A 83 16.12 0.92 8.50
C LYS A 83 15.16 0.08 7.66
N ALA A 84 15.59 -1.10 7.24
CA ALA A 84 14.73 -2.08 6.59
C ALA A 84 13.68 -2.63 7.57
N VAL A 85 12.47 -2.86 7.05
CA VAL A 85 11.36 -3.50 7.75
C VAL A 85 10.71 -4.49 6.78
N TYR A 86 10.98 -5.77 6.96
CA TYR A 86 10.47 -6.93 6.24
C TYR A 86 9.53 -7.75 7.12
N GLY A 87 9.79 -7.85 8.42
CA GLY A 87 9.06 -8.76 9.31
C GLY A 87 9.36 -10.23 9.01
N LEU A 88 8.52 -11.12 9.53
CA LEU A 88 8.69 -12.57 9.39
C LEU A 88 8.78 -13.00 7.92
N GLY A 89 9.76 -13.84 7.59
CA GLY A 89 9.90 -14.43 6.27
C GLY A 89 11.35 -14.48 5.75
N PRO A 90 11.53 -14.69 4.43
CA PRO A 90 12.86 -14.92 3.84
C PRO A 90 13.86 -13.77 3.98
N TYR A 91 13.40 -12.58 4.37
CA TYR A 91 14.22 -11.37 4.54
C TYR A 91 14.23 -10.83 5.98
N GLU A 92 13.67 -11.57 6.95
CA GLU A 92 13.62 -11.17 8.35
C GLU A 92 15.01 -10.84 8.92
N HIS A 93 16.04 -11.60 8.52
CA HIS A 93 17.43 -11.37 8.93
C HIS A 93 18.02 -10.05 8.42
N CYS A 94 17.34 -9.37 7.51
CA CYS A 94 17.71 -8.04 7.01
C CYS A 94 17.04 -6.90 7.79
N ASP A 95 16.14 -7.18 8.73
CA ASP A 95 15.49 -6.15 9.54
C ASP A 95 16.50 -5.27 10.29
N GLY A 96 16.20 -3.98 10.34
CA GLY A 96 17.05 -2.99 11.00
C GLY A 96 18.29 -2.56 10.21
N LYS A 97 18.65 -3.23 9.11
CA LYS A 97 19.78 -2.81 8.25
C LYS A 97 19.50 -1.45 7.61
N VAL A 98 20.51 -0.60 7.60
CA VAL A 98 20.39 0.77 7.06
C VAL A 98 20.75 0.81 5.58
N GLY A 99 19.88 1.37 4.75
CA GLY A 99 20.12 1.57 3.33
C GLY A 99 19.43 2.81 2.78
N ASN A 100 19.61 3.09 1.48
CA ASN A 100 18.97 4.20 0.81
C ASN A 100 17.52 3.86 0.46
N ALA A 101 16.57 4.36 1.23
CA ALA A 101 15.16 4.22 0.96
C ALA A 101 14.63 5.37 0.08
N LEU A 102 13.59 5.07 -0.68
CA LEU A 102 12.67 6.07 -1.22
C LEU A 102 11.83 6.61 -0.06
N ALA A 103 11.90 7.92 0.15
CA ALA A 103 11.16 8.63 1.18
C ALA A 103 10.34 9.78 0.56
N PHE A 104 9.36 10.26 1.32
CA PHE A 104 8.48 11.36 0.92
C PHE A 104 8.62 12.47 1.94
N GLU A 105 8.93 13.66 1.45
CA GLU A 105 8.96 14.91 2.21
C GLU A 105 7.69 15.69 1.86
N TYR A 106 6.87 15.95 2.85
CA TYR A 106 5.65 16.74 2.75
C TYR A 106 5.88 18.14 3.28
N THR A 107 5.29 19.14 2.64
CA THR A 107 5.24 20.52 3.14
C THR A 107 3.85 21.06 2.88
N SER A 108 3.13 21.43 3.93
CA SER A 108 1.82 22.05 3.79
C SER A 108 1.92 23.53 3.42
N ASP A 109 0.80 24.09 2.98
CA ASP A 109 0.64 25.54 2.93
C ASP A 109 0.81 26.14 4.35
N PRO A 110 1.60 27.22 4.54
CA PRO A 110 1.94 27.72 5.88
C PRO A 110 0.73 28.12 6.75
N ALA A 111 -0.35 28.59 6.12
CA ALA A 111 -1.58 28.98 6.80
C ALA A 111 -2.54 27.81 7.07
N TYR A 112 -2.30 26.63 6.49
CA TYR A 112 -3.19 25.48 6.62
C TYR A 112 -2.96 24.73 7.93
N ARG A 113 -4.05 24.25 8.51
CA ARG A 113 -4.10 23.35 9.68
C ARG A 113 -5.18 22.31 9.47
N GLY A 114 -4.95 21.08 9.95
CA GLY A 114 -5.88 19.95 9.82
C GLY A 114 -5.34 18.82 8.97
N ARG A 115 -6.26 17.95 8.52
CA ARG A 115 -5.93 16.71 7.80
C ARG A 115 -5.73 16.90 6.31
N ASP A 116 -4.60 16.44 5.81
CA ASP A 116 -4.30 16.31 4.40
C ASP A 116 -3.91 14.86 4.07
N SER A 117 -3.91 14.49 2.80
CA SER A 117 -3.52 13.13 2.40
C SER A 117 -3.01 13.08 0.98
N PHE A 118 -2.15 12.11 0.70
CA PHE A 118 -1.70 11.83 -0.66
C PHE A 118 -1.52 10.34 -0.91
N LYS A 119 -1.55 9.95 -2.18
CA LYS A 119 -1.38 8.56 -2.60
C LYS A 119 -0.24 8.41 -3.59
N VAL A 120 0.48 7.31 -3.47
CA VAL A 120 1.62 6.97 -4.31
C VAL A 120 1.46 5.60 -4.92
N ARG A 121 2.06 5.42 -6.09
CA ARG A 121 2.30 4.10 -6.69
C ARG A 121 3.81 3.90 -6.77
N VAL A 122 4.30 2.92 -6.03
CA VAL A 122 5.72 2.56 -5.91
C VAL A 122 5.99 1.36 -6.80
N ARG A 123 7.04 1.44 -7.61
CA ARG A 123 7.52 0.35 -8.48
C ARG A 123 8.89 -0.10 -8.02
N TYR A 124 8.98 -1.39 -7.72
CA TYR A 124 10.19 -2.10 -7.36
C TYR A 124 10.94 -2.60 -8.60
N SER A 125 12.21 -2.95 -8.44
CA SER A 125 13.05 -3.38 -9.56
C SER A 125 12.70 -4.75 -10.14
N ASP A 126 12.07 -5.60 -9.34
CA ASP A 126 11.51 -6.90 -9.74
C ASP A 126 10.18 -6.78 -10.48
N GLY A 127 9.63 -5.57 -10.60
CA GLY A 127 8.35 -5.30 -11.23
C GLY A 127 7.17 -5.28 -10.26
N GLU A 128 7.37 -5.59 -8.97
CA GLU A 128 6.35 -5.45 -7.94
C GLU A 128 5.87 -3.99 -7.87
N ILE A 129 4.55 -3.80 -7.75
CA ILE A 129 3.93 -2.50 -7.58
C ILE A 129 3.22 -2.48 -6.23
N ARG A 130 3.52 -1.48 -5.41
CA ARG A 130 2.80 -1.21 -4.16
C ARG A 130 2.09 0.13 -4.23
N HIS A 131 0.93 0.19 -3.60
CA HIS A 131 0.20 1.43 -3.40
C HIS A 131 0.42 1.91 -1.97
N GLY A 132 0.69 3.20 -1.81
CA GLY A 132 0.86 3.83 -0.51
C GLY A 132 -0.16 4.94 -0.34
N ARG A 133 -0.71 5.07 0.87
CA ARG A 133 -1.54 6.18 1.29
C ARG A 133 -0.92 6.80 2.54
N TYR A 134 -0.79 8.11 2.53
CA TYR A 134 -0.27 8.89 3.64
C TYR A 134 -1.37 9.81 4.14
N GLU A 135 -1.69 9.70 5.43
CA GLU A 135 -2.55 10.64 6.14
C GLU A 135 -1.64 11.57 6.96
N VAL A 136 -1.87 12.87 6.86
CA VAL A 136 -1.04 13.88 7.51
C VAL A 136 -1.92 14.80 8.35
N GLU A 137 -1.60 14.94 9.64
CA GLU A 137 -2.17 15.95 10.52
C GLU A 137 -1.22 17.15 10.61
N VAL A 138 -1.68 18.30 10.13
CA VAL A 138 -0.91 19.56 10.11
C VAL A 138 -1.27 20.41 11.32
N ARG A 139 -0.26 20.74 12.13
CA ARG A 139 -0.36 21.55 13.35
C ARG A 139 0.49 22.82 13.30
#